data_AF-A0A5X4H4T0-F1
#
_entry.id   AF-A0A5X4H4T0-F1
#
_cell.length_a   1.000
_cell.length_b   1.000
_cell.length_c   1.000
_cell.angle_alpha   90.00
_cell.angle_beta   90.00
_cell.angle_gamma   90.00
#
_symmetry.space_group_name_H-M   'P 1'
#
loop_
_entity.id
_entity.type
_entity.pdbx_description
1 polymer ?
#
loop_
_entity_poly.entity_id
_entity_poly.type
_entity_poly.pdbx_seq_one_letter_code
_entity_poly.pdbx_strand_id
1 'polypeptide(L)'
;MTLDDEIKEKILQLSDSLLIIDSWNSIADELSDSFEWIGSKINWSKTSKHESLNLKGNYFDWIDQINNFIHANNIDSEILHSDNIYYINDLSLDFSVSIKPKQFYQFLKMAINNIPQHHYFFNREKKWCIVISSEGYIDFGFSVSDKI
;
A
#
# COMPACT_ATOMS: atom_id res chain seq x y z
N MET A 1 -16.27 9.12 -17.90
CA MET A 1 -15.16 9.20 -16.93
C MET A 1 -15.35 8.02 -16.01
N THR A 2 -14.42 7.08 -16.05
CA THR A 2 -14.39 5.92 -15.15
C THR A 2 -13.79 6.33 -13.80
N LEU A 3 -13.91 5.47 -12.78
CA LEU A 3 -13.19 5.68 -11.52
C LEU A 3 -11.68 5.77 -11.77
N ASP A 4 -11.15 4.94 -12.67
CA ASP A 4 -9.75 4.97 -13.08
C ASP A 4 -9.33 6.34 -13.61
N ASP A 5 -10.13 6.94 -14.50
CA ASP A 5 -9.85 8.27 -15.04
C ASP A 5 -9.78 9.31 -13.91
N GLU A 6 -10.75 9.28 -12.98
CA GLU A 6 -10.82 10.21 -11.85
C GLU A 6 -9.60 10.09 -10.92
N ILE A 7 -9.18 8.87 -10.61
CA ILE A 7 -8.02 8.64 -9.75
C ILE A 7 -6.73 9.01 -10.48
N LYS A 8 -6.59 8.69 -11.78
CA LYS A 8 -5.42 9.08 -12.58
C LYS A 8 -5.28 10.61 -12.63
N GLU A 9 -6.37 11.34 -12.82
CA GLU A 9 -6.36 12.81 -12.76
C GLU A 9 -5.90 13.33 -11.38
N LYS A 10 -6.40 12.76 -10.28
CA LYS A 10 -5.97 13.12 -8.92
C LYS A 10 -4.48 12.82 -8.69
N ILE A 11 -3.96 11.73 -9.23
CA ILE A 11 -2.54 11.37 -9.14
C ILE A 11 -1.68 12.40 -9.88
N LEU A 12 -2.06 12.77 -11.10
CA LEU A 12 -1.37 13.78 -11.89
C LEU A 12 -1.37 15.16 -11.21
N GLN A 13 -2.48 15.54 -10.57
CA GLN A 13 -2.56 16.77 -9.77
C GLN A 13 -1.69 16.73 -8.51
N LEU A 14 -1.44 15.54 -7.96
CA LEU A 14 -0.64 15.37 -6.75
C LEU A 14 0.85 15.53 -7.04
N SER A 15 1.34 14.93 -8.13
CA SER A 15 2.70 15.13 -8.62
C SER A 15 2.99 14.42 -9.94
N ASP A 16 3.72 15.10 -10.82
CA ASP A 16 4.25 14.54 -12.07
C ASP A 16 5.28 13.41 -11.89
N SER A 17 5.85 13.23 -10.69
CA SER A 17 6.85 12.16 -10.46
C SER A 17 6.26 10.85 -9.97
N LEU A 18 4.95 10.78 -9.78
CA LEU A 18 4.24 9.51 -9.56
C LEU A 18 4.09 8.79 -10.89
N LEU A 19 4.54 7.54 -10.97
CA LEU A 19 4.46 6.76 -12.20
C LEU A 19 3.23 5.84 -12.14
N ILE A 20 2.25 6.10 -13.00
CA ILE A 20 1.14 5.17 -13.25
C ILE A 20 1.65 4.02 -14.11
N ILE A 21 1.34 2.79 -13.70
CA ILE A 21 1.72 1.56 -14.38
C ILE A 21 0.43 0.81 -14.73
N ASP A 22 0.04 0.86 -16.01
CA ASP A 22 -1.19 0.22 -16.50
C ASP A 22 -1.11 -1.32 -16.48
N SER A 23 0.10 -1.89 -16.56
CA SER A 23 0.33 -3.35 -16.47
C SER A 23 0.30 -3.84 -15.01
N TRP A 24 -0.76 -3.51 -14.27
CA TRP A 24 -0.87 -3.76 -12.83
C TRP A 24 -0.82 -5.24 -12.45
N ASN A 25 -1.27 -6.14 -13.33
CA ASN A 25 -1.23 -7.58 -13.10
C ASN A 25 0.17 -8.07 -12.73
N SER A 26 1.20 -7.61 -13.45
CA SER A 26 2.59 -7.96 -13.13
C SER A 26 3.01 -7.49 -11.74
N ILE A 27 2.54 -6.33 -11.31
CA ILE A 27 2.84 -5.77 -9.98
C ILE A 27 2.11 -6.56 -8.89
N ALA A 28 0.87 -6.97 -9.16
CA ALA A 28 0.08 -7.82 -8.26
C ALA A 28 0.67 -9.23 -8.14
N ASP A 29 1.11 -9.83 -9.24
CA ASP A 29 1.78 -11.13 -9.25
C ASP A 29 3.06 -11.08 -8.40
N GLU A 30 3.86 -10.01 -8.52
CA GLU A 30 5.05 -9.82 -7.68
C GLU A 30 4.73 -9.72 -6.18
N LEU A 31 3.65 -9.02 -5.79
CA LEU A 31 3.19 -9.01 -4.40
C LEU A 31 2.74 -10.42 -3.97
N SER A 32 1.98 -11.09 -4.84
CA SER A 32 1.46 -12.42 -4.60
C SER A 32 2.58 -13.43 -4.35
N ASP A 33 3.62 -13.42 -5.20
CA ASP A 33 4.79 -14.29 -5.10
C ASP A 33 5.67 -13.96 -3.89
N SER A 34 5.66 -12.69 -3.47
CA SER A 34 6.42 -12.24 -2.31
C SER A 34 5.84 -12.73 -0.99
N PHE A 35 4.53 -12.94 -0.85
CA PHE A 35 3.91 -13.27 0.44
C PHE A 35 3.19 -14.63 0.42
N GLU A 36 3.13 -15.31 1.57
CA GLU A 36 2.19 -16.44 1.71
C GLU A 36 0.78 -15.91 1.92
N TRP A 37 -0.22 -16.54 1.30
CA TRP A 37 -1.62 -16.14 1.37
C TRP A 37 -2.47 -17.21 2.07
N ILE A 38 -3.45 -16.76 2.85
CA ILE A 38 -4.51 -17.60 3.42
C ILE A 38 -5.86 -17.06 2.95
N GLY A 39 -6.43 -17.74 1.96
CA GLY A 39 -7.58 -17.20 1.23
C GLY A 39 -7.18 -15.95 0.43
N SER A 40 -7.90 -14.84 0.62
CA SER A 40 -7.65 -13.56 -0.05
C SER A 40 -6.76 -12.59 0.74
N LYS A 41 -6.17 -13.01 1.86
CA LYS A 41 -5.34 -12.16 2.72
C LYS A 41 -3.93 -12.71 2.83
N ILE A 42 -2.95 -11.81 3.01
CA ILE A 42 -1.59 -12.20 3.40
C ILE A 42 -1.68 -12.98 4.72
N ASN A 43 -0.99 -14.11 4.78
CA ASN A 43 -0.85 -14.88 5.99
C ASN A 43 0.18 -14.22 6.91
N TRP A 44 -0.27 -13.22 7.67
CA TRP A 44 0.59 -12.44 8.56
C TRP A 44 1.35 -13.28 9.59
N SER A 45 0.82 -14.44 9.99
CA SER A 45 1.52 -15.38 10.89
C SER A 45 2.82 -15.96 10.30
N LYS A 46 3.01 -15.82 8.98
CA LYS A 46 4.20 -16.24 8.24
C LYS A 46 5.12 -15.08 7.89
N THR A 47 4.75 -13.85 8.24
CA THR A 47 5.60 -12.68 8.05
C THR A 47 6.49 -12.46 9.28
N SER A 48 7.58 -11.72 9.12
CA SER A 48 8.39 -11.25 10.24
C SER A 48 8.05 -9.82 10.61
N LYS A 49 8.18 -9.50 11.91
CA LYS A 49 7.85 -8.18 12.48
C LYS A 49 6.43 -7.72 12.09
N HIS A 50 5.47 -8.64 12.20
CA HIS A 50 4.06 -8.31 11.98
C HIS A 50 3.59 -7.34 13.05
N GLU A 51 3.08 -6.20 12.62
CA GLU A 51 2.42 -5.20 13.47
C GLU A 51 1.03 -4.93 12.90
N SER A 52 0.05 -4.70 13.77
CA SER A 52 -1.33 -4.41 13.34
C SER A 52 -2.05 -3.45 14.26
N LEU A 53 -3.05 -2.76 13.70
CA LEU A 53 -3.91 -1.84 14.44
C LEU A 53 -5.33 -1.83 13.85
N ASN A 54 -6.32 -1.92 14.73
CA ASN A 54 -7.71 -1.65 14.36
C ASN A 54 -7.95 -0.13 14.29
N LEU A 55 -8.36 0.35 13.13
CA LEU A 55 -8.67 1.73 12.85
C LEU A 55 -10.08 2.06 13.34
N LYS A 56 -10.25 3.23 13.94
CA LYS A 56 -11.54 3.69 14.48
C LYS A 56 -12.08 4.85 13.66
N GLY A 57 -13.40 4.96 13.57
CA GLY A 57 -14.06 6.03 12.84
C GLY A 57 -14.10 5.77 11.34
N ASN A 58 -14.16 6.83 10.54
CA ASN A 58 -14.24 6.77 9.09
C ASN A 58 -12.87 6.97 8.42
N TYR A 59 -12.81 6.88 7.09
CA TYR A 59 -11.57 7.02 6.30
C TYR A 59 -10.77 8.30 6.60
N PHE A 60 -11.44 9.41 6.95
CA PHE A 60 -10.75 10.64 7.33
C PHE A 60 -10.02 10.51 8.68
N ASP A 61 -10.67 9.87 9.66
CA ASP A 61 -10.09 9.59 10.99
C ASP A 61 -8.92 8.60 10.91
N TRP A 62 -8.90 7.76 9.88
CA TRP A 62 -7.86 6.75 9.69
C TRP A 62 -6.52 7.35 9.32
N ILE A 63 -6.47 8.49 8.63
CA ILE A 63 -5.20 9.09 8.16
C ILE A 63 -4.23 9.31 9.31
N ASP A 64 -4.67 9.95 10.39
CA ASP A 64 -3.82 10.24 11.54
C ASP A 64 -3.43 8.95 12.28
N GLN A 65 -4.33 7.98 12.35
CA GLN A 65 -4.06 6.67 12.97
C GLN A 65 -3.02 5.87 12.16
N ILE A 66 -3.12 5.87 10.83
CA ILE A 66 -2.17 5.22 9.93
C ILE A 66 -0.81 5.90 10.03
N ASN A 67 -0.75 7.23 9.99
CA ASN A 67 0.52 7.96 10.16
C ASN A 67 1.17 7.64 11.50
N ASN A 68 0.40 7.66 12.59
CA ASN A 68 0.89 7.30 13.91
C ASN A 68 1.37 5.85 13.98
N PHE A 69 0.67 4.91 13.34
CA PHE A 69 1.09 3.52 13.25
C PHE A 69 2.42 3.36 12.50
N ILE A 70 2.60 4.08 11.39
CA ILE A 70 3.85 4.09 10.63
C ILE A 70 5.01 4.62 11.47
N HIS A 71 4.80 5.75 12.16
CA HIS A 71 5.80 6.36 13.04
C HIS A 71 6.14 5.48 14.26
N ALA A 72 5.15 4.92 14.94
CA ALA A 72 5.34 4.11 16.14
C ALA A 72 6.11 2.82 15.87
N ASN A 73 5.96 2.24 14.68
CA ASN A 73 6.58 0.97 14.29
C ASN A 73 7.86 1.14 13.47
N ASN A 74 8.43 2.35 13.40
CA ASN A 74 9.64 2.68 12.61
C ASN A 74 9.53 2.36 11.10
N ILE A 75 8.30 2.33 10.56
CA ILE A 75 8.04 2.03 9.16
C ILE A 75 8.51 3.19 8.26
N ASP A 76 8.60 4.42 8.79
CA ASP A 76 9.24 5.57 8.11
C ASP A 76 10.62 5.25 7.57
N SER A 77 11.43 4.52 8.34
CA SER A 77 12.77 4.14 7.92
C SER A 77 12.69 3.22 6.71
N GLU A 78 11.75 2.29 6.68
CA GLU A 78 11.58 1.39 5.53
C GLU A 78 11.11 2.12 4.29
N ILE A 79 10.17 3.05 4.45
CA ILE A 79 9.69 3.94 3.39
C ILE A 79 10.86 4.78 2.85
N LEU A 80 11.61 5.47 3.72
CA LEU A 80 12.70 6.39 3.33
C LEU A 80 13.82 5.69 2.56
N HIS A 81 14.17 4.47 2.97
CA HIS A 81 15.24 3.67 2.36
C HIS A 81 14.74 2.79 1.19
N SER A 82 13.49 2.93 0.76
CA SER A 82 12.97 2.24 -0.43
C SER A 82 13.23 3.09 -1.68
N ASP A 83 13.79 2.52 -2.74
CA ASP A 83 13.98 3.29 -3.99
C ASP A 83 12.66 3.66 -4.68
N ASN A 84 11.70 2.73 -4.60
CA ASN A 84 10.32 2.86 -5.07
C ASN A 84 9.38 2.09 -4.14
N ILE A 85 8.16 2.58 -4.00
CA ILE A 85 7.08 1.92 -3.27
C ILE A 85 5.96 1.69 -4.26
N TYR A 86 5.49 0.45 -4.36
CA TYR A 86 4.41 0.09 -5.27
C TYR A 86 3.09 0.13 -4.51
N TYR A 87 2.09 0.70 -5.16
CA TYR A 87 0.73 0.72 -4.71
C TYR A 87 -0.15 -0.07 -5.67
N ILE A 88 -0.92 -0.99 -5.10
CA ILE A 88 -2.06 -1.64 -5.75
C ILE A 88 -3.25 -1.58 -4.80
N ASN A 89 -4.44 -1.72 -5.34
CA ASN A 89 -5.67 -1.89 -4.57
C ASN A 89 -6.31 -3.24 -4.93
N ASP A 90 -7.38 -3.58 -4.23
CA ASP A 90 -8.14 -4.82 -4.42
C ASP A 90 -8.98 -4.83 -5.71
N LEU A 91 -8.32 -4.68 -6.87
CA LEU A 91 -8.88 -4.82 -8.21
C LEU A 91 -9.95 -3.79 -8.61
N SER A 92 -10.14 -2.72 -7.83
CA SER A 92 -11.07 -1.64 -8.20
C SER A 92 -10.45 -0.60 -9.14
N LEU A 93 -9.18 -0.76 -9.51
CA LEU A 93 -8.46 0.07 -10.47
C LEU A 93 -7.65 -0.85 -11.38
N ASP A 94 -7.65 -0.55 -12.67
CA ASP A 94 -6.89 -1.30 -13.67
C ASP A 94 -5.48 -0.71 -13.86
N PHE A 95 -4.88 -0.20 -12.79
CA PHE A 95 -3.51 0.29 -12.79
C PHE A 95 -2.88 0.21 -11.40
N SER A 96 -1.55 0.33 -11.36
CA SER A 96 -0.76 0.44 -10.14
C SER A 96 0.06 1.73 -10.16
N VAL A 97 0.66 2.10 -9.03
CA VAL A 97 1.45 3.33 -8.94
C VAL A 97 2.81 3.03 -8.32
N SER A 98 3.87 3.53 -8.95
CA SER A 98 5.20 3.60 -8.34
C SER A 98 5.41 4.98 -7.70
N ILE A 99 5.74 4.95 -6.42
CA ILE A 99 5.76 6.10 -5.53
C ILE A 99 7.18 6.27 -4.99
N LYS A 100 7.73 7.48 -5.07
CA LYS A 100 8.98 7.81 -4.38
C LYS A 100 8.74 8.02 -2.88
N PRO A 101 9.68 7.71 -1.99
CA PRO A 101 9.49 7.84 -0.54
C PRO A 101 8.97 9.21 -0.09
N LYS A 102 9.56 10.27 -0.66
CA LYS A 102 9.16 11.68 -0.45
C LYS A 102 7.71 12.00 -0.80
N GLN A 103 7.02 11.13 -1.52
CA GLN A 103 5.64 11.28 -1.97
C GLN A 103 4.67 10.32 -1.28
N PHE A 104 5.18 9.45 -0.41
CA PHE A 104 4.39 8.38 0.18
C PHE A 104 3.17 8.91 0.94
N TYR A 105 3.38 9.83 1.89
CA TYR A 105 2.29 10.34 2.74
C TYR A 105 1.22 11.14 1.97
N GLN A 106 1.64 11.94 0.99
CA GLN A 106 0.69 12.67 0.16
C GLN A 106 -0.16 11.70 -0.69
N PHE A 107 0.44 10.64 -1.21
CA PHE A 107 -0.27 9.63 -1.99
C PHE A 107 -1.18 8.79 -1.10
N LEU A 108 -0.70 8.33 0.05
CA LEU A 108 -1.47 7.60 1.05
C LEU A 108 -2.75 8.36 1.41
N LYS A 109 -2.62 9.66 1.72
CA LYS A 109 -3.78 10.51 2.03
C LYS A 109 -4.75 10.61 0.85
N MET A 110 -4.25 10.72 -0.38
CA MET A 110 -5.10 10.74 -1.56
C MET A 110 -5.83 9.41 -1.72
N ALA A 111 -5.13 8.27 -1.63
CA ALA A 111 -5.69 6.94 -1.82
C ALA A 111 -6.83 6.67 -0.82
N ILE A 112 -6.57 6.87 0.47
CA ILE A 112 -7.56 6.60 1.54
C ILE A 112 -8.82 7.46 1.41
N ASN A 113 -8.67 8.73 0.99
CA ASN A 113 -9.82 9.63 0.88
C ASN A 113 -10.68 9.38 -0.37
N ASN A 114 -10.14 8.75 -1.41
CA ASN A 114 -10.80 8.68 -2.72
C ASN A 114 -11.10 7.24 -3.18
N ILE A 115 -10.47 6.23 -2.57
CA ILE A 115 -10.60 4.83 -2.99
C ILE A 115 -11.00 4.01 -1.74
N PRO A 116 -12.29 3.74 -1.51
CA PRO A 116 -12.77 3.04 -0.31
C PRO A 116 -12.61 1.52 -0.42
N GLN A 117 -11.40 1.05 -0.68
CA GLN A 117 -11.07 -0.37 -0.90
C GLN A 117 -9.79 -0.76 -0.15
N HIS A 118 -9.40 -2.04 -0.20
CA HIS A 118 -8.12 -2.43 0.40
C HIS A 118 -6.96 -1.80 -0.39
N HIS A 119 -5.98 -1.32 0.35
CA HIS A 119 -4.77 -0.70 -0.17
C HIS A 119 -3.56 -1.54 0.20
N TYR A 120 -2.68 -1.75 -0.77
CA TYR A 120 -1.42 -2.46 -0.56
C TYR A 120 -0.29 -1.53 -0.97
N PHE A 121 0.59 -1.24 -0.01
CA PHE A 121 1.85 -0.55 -0.26
C PHE A 121 2.99 -1.50 0.02
N PHE A 122 3.92 -1.66 -0.91
CA PHE A 122 5.02 -2.60 -0.69
C PHE A 122 6.29 -2.19 -1.44
N ASN A 123 7.42 -2.72 -0.98
CA ASN A 123 8.68 -2.61 -1.68
C ASN A 123 9.20 -4.02 -2.00
N ARG A 124 9.62 -4.22 -3.25
CA ARG A 124 10.04 -5.52 -3.79
C ARG A 124 11.38 -5.98 -3.22
N GLU A 125 12.34 -5.08 -3.11
CA GLU A 125 13.72 -5.41 -2.71
C GLU A 125 13.83 -5.66 -1.21
N LYS A 126 13.17 -4.82 -0.42
CA LYS A 126 13.11 -4.87 1.04
C LYS A 126 12.01 -5.78 1.56
N LYS A 127 11.13 -6.25 0.66
CA LYS A 127 10.08 -7.25 0.93
C LYS A 127 9.13 -6.88 2.07
N TRP A 128 8.89 -5.61 2.34
CA TRP A 128 7.88 -5.17 3.31
C TRP A 128 6.57 -4.83 2.62
N CYS A 129 5.45 -5.01 3.33
CA CYS A 129 4.12 -4.62 2.88
C CYS A 129 3.33 -3.98 4.02
N ILE A 130 2.58 -2.92 3.69
CA ILE A 130 1.51 -2.32 4.48
C ILE A 130 0.20 -2.64 3.77
N VAL A 131 -0.77 -3.19 4.51
CA VAL A 131 -2.14 -3.37 4.03
C VAL A 131 -3.08 -2.53 4.86
N ILE A 132 -3.88 -1.70 4.22
CA ILE A 132 -4.95 -0.95 4.88
C ILE A 132 -6.27 -1.49 4.33
N SER A 133 -7.04 -2.13 5.21
CA SER A 133 -8.29 -2.77 4.86
C SER A 133 -9.44 -1.78 4.87
N SER A 134 -10.36 -1.93 3.90
CA SER A 134 -11.67 -1.25 3.92
C SER A 134 -12.52 -1.65 5.14
N GLU A 135 -12.16 -2.74 5.82
CA GLU A 135 -12.78 -3.23 7.05
C GLU A 135 -12.27 -2.50 8.31
N GLY A 136 -11.31 -1.58 8.19
CA GLY A 136 -10.84 -0.75 9.29
C GLY A 136 -9.73 -1.36 10.12
N TYR A 137 -8.73 -1.94 9.48
CA TYR A 137 -7.47 -2.30 10.12
C TYR A 137 -6.29 -2.04 9.19
N ILE A 138 -5.13 -1.87 9.79
CA ILE A 138 -3.85 -1.78 9.11
C ILE A 138 -2.95 -2.92 9.61
N ASP A 139 -2.28 -3.58 8.69
CA ASP A 139 -1.23 -4.57 8.95
C ASP A 139 0.07 -4.12 8.29
N PHE A 140 1.19 -4.46 8.90
CA PHE A 140 2.52 -4.31 8.33
C PHE A 140 3.36 -5.55 8.62
N GLY A 141 4.21 -5.94 7.69
CA GLY A 141 5.19 -6.98 7.93
C GLY A 141 6.18 -7.15 6.78
N PHE A 142 7.20 -7.96 7.03
CA PHE A 142 8.18 -8.34 6.02
C PHE A 142 7.92 -9.78 5.59
N SER A 143 7.98 -10.02 4.28
CA SER A 143 8.05 -11.36 3.77
C SER A 143 9.36 -12.03 4.20
N VAL A 144 9.23 -13.28 4.63
CA VAL A 144 10.33 -14.21 4.92
C VAL A 144 10.57 -15.18 3.76
N SER A 145 9.84 -15.02 2.66
CA SER A 145 9.92 -15.91 1.50
C SER A 145 11.23 -15.67 0.76
N ASP A 146 12.04 -16.73 0.65
CA ASP A 146 13.22 -16.78 -0.23
C ASP A 146 12.86 -17.08 -1.68
N LYS A 147 11.56 -17.21 -2.01
CA LYS A 147 11.13 -17.41 -3.40
C LYS A 147 11.50 -16.17 -4.22
N ILE A 148 12.32 -16.40 -5.24
CA ILE A 148 12.63 -15.52 -6.38
C ILE A 148 12.07 -16.24 -7.60
#